data_AF-E8UY74-F1
#
_entry.id   AF-E8UY74-F1
#
_cell.length_a   1.000
_cell.length_b   1.000
_cell.length_c   1.000
_cell.angle_alpha   90.00
_cell.angle_beta   90.00
_cell.angle_gamma   90.00
#
_symmetry.space_group_name_H-M   'P 1'
#
loop_
_entity.id
_entity.type
_entity.pdbx_description
1 polymer ?
#
loop_
_entity_poly.entity_id
_entity_poly.type
_entity_poly.pdbx_seq_one_letter_code
_entity_poly.pdbx_strand_id
1 'polypeptide(L)'
;MTFEELVKFYFDRLHATQELWGAYLTVLLGLVAFWGGIKHTPKSIIAALFVSSGFISFAVVNDLALERAQTAQNKVQQVIVQYADTPASKLAVNEVLRSVVNPTPVSTLWSVRWFHAFGDTGVLIAIWWLTLYPPRVSTAHHP
;
A
#
# COMPACT_ATOMS: atom_id res chain seq x y z
N MET A 1 -5.97 -25.57 -13.69
CA MET A 1 -6.05 -24.23 -14.29
C MET A 1 -5.53 -24.30 -15.71
N THR A 2 -6.26 -23.74 -16.66
CA THR A 2 -5.77 -23.47 -18.01
C THR A 2 -4.77 -22.31 -17.99
N PHE A 3 -4.04 -22.12 -19.08
CA PHE A 3 -3.12 -20.99 -19.20
C PHE A 3 -3.85 -19.64 -19.14
N GLU A 4 -5.02 -19.54 -19.78
CA GLU A 4 -5.88 -18.35 -19.73
C GLU A 4 -6.32 -18.04 -18.29
N GLU A 5 -6.73 -19.06 -17.53
CA GLU A 5 -7.10 -18.89 -16.13
C GLU A 5 -5.93 -18.41 -15.26
N LEU A 6 -4.71 -18.87 -15.53
CA LEU A 6 -3.50 -18.41 -14.85
C LEU A 6 -3.22 -16.93 -15.13
N VAL A 7 -3.30 -16.52 -16.39
CA VAL A 7 -3.08 -15.11 -16.80
C VAL A 7 -4.16 -14.21 -16.20
N LYS A 8 -5.43 -14.61 -16.27
CA LYS A 8 -6.52 -13.88 -15.61
C LYS A 8 -6.28 -13.74 -14.11
N PHE A 9 -5.96 -14.85 -13.44
CA PHE A 9 -5.70 -14.83 -12.00
C PHE A 9 -4.50 -13.95 -11.63
N TYR A 10 -3.45 -13.90 -12.47
CA TYR A 10 -2.33 -12.98 -12.28
C TYR A 10 -2.78 -11.51 -12.29
N PHE A 11 -3.58 -11.11 -13.30
CA PHE A 11 -4.09 -9.74 -13.38
C PHE A 11 -5.06 -9.40 -12.25
N ASP A 12 -5.90 -10.35 -11.82
CA ASP A 12 -6.78 -10.15 -10.66
C ASP A 12 -5.96 -9.88 -9.39
N ARG A 13 -4.83 -10.59 -9.19
CA ARG A 13 -3.93 -10.33 -8.05
C ARG A 13 -3.21 -9.00 -8.19
N LEU A 14 -2.73 -8.65 -9.39
CA LEU A 14 -2.08 -7.37 -9.66
C LEU A 14 -3.02 -6.19 -9.37
N HIS A 15 -4.27 -6.28 -9.81
CA HIS A 15 -5.29 -5.28 -9.55
C HIS A 15 -5.59 -5.14 -8.05
N ALA A 16 -5.76 -6.26 -7.33
CA ALA A 16 -5.97 -6.23 -5.89
C ALA A 16 -4.79 -5.59 -5.13
N THR A 17 -3.54 -5.90 -5.53
CA THR A 17 -2.34 -5.25 -4.98
C THR A 17 -2.37 -3.74 -5.20
N GLN A 18 -2.75 -3.29 -6.41
CA GLN A 18 -2.86 -1.87 -6.74
C GLN A 18 -3.95 -1.15 -5.93
N GLU A 19 -5.11 -1.78 -5.74
CA GLU A 19 -6.20 -1.22 -4.91
C GLU A 19 -5.79 -1.09 -3.45
N LEU A 20 -5.12 -2.10 -2.89
CA LEU A 20 -4.61 -2.07 -1.52
C LEU A 20 -3.61 -0.92 -1.30
N TRP A 21 -2.69 -0.72 -2.25
CA TRP A 21 -1.78 0.44 -2.25
C TRP A 21 -2.52 1.77 -2.35
N GLY A 22 -3.50 1.87 -3.25
CA GLY A 22 -4.31 3.08 -3.39
C GLY A 22 -5.05 3.44 -2.11
N ALA A 23 -5.68 2.45 -1.47
CA ALA A 23 -6.35 2.62 -0.19
C ALA A 23 -5.36 3.04 0.91
N TYR A 24 -4.21 2.37 1.00
CA TYR A 24 -3.15 2.68 1.97
C TYR A 24 -2.68 4.14 1.87
N LEU A 25 -2.27 4.57 0.68
CA LEU A 25 -1.79 5.94 0.43
C LEU A 25 -2.87 6.98 0.71
N THR A 26 -4.12 6.68 0.34
CA THR A 26 -5.26 7.56 0.59
C THR A 26 -5.48 7.76 2.09
N VAL A 27 -5.41 6.70 2.89
CA VAL A 27 -5.54 6.78 4.34
C VAL A 27 -4.37 7.54 4.95
N LEU A 28 -3.13 7.27 4.52
CA LEU A 28 -1.91 7.95 4.94
C LEU A 28 -2.02 9.48 4.78
N LEU A 29 -2.26 9.92 3.55
CA LEU A 29 -2.32 11.33 3.19
C LEU A 29 -3.56 11.99 3.80
N GLY A 30 -4.70 11.29 3.74
CA GLY A 30 -5.95 11.75 4.32
C GLY A 30 -5.85 11.97 5.82
N LEU A 31 -5.17 11.08 6.54
CA LEU A 31 -5.04 11.19 7.99
C LEU A 31 -4.11 12.34 8.39
N VAL A 32 -2.99 12.51 7.70
CA VAL A 32 -2.07 13.63 7.95
C VAL A 32 -2.75 14.97 7.63
N ALA A 33 -3.43 15.06 6.48
CA ALA A 33 -4.15 16.28 6.09
C ALA A 33 -5.31 16.61 7.04
N PHE A 34 -6.10 15.60 7.41
CA PHE A 34 -7.21 15.74 8.35
C PHE A 34 -6.71 16.18 9.72
N TRP A 35 -5.69 15.51 10.26
CA TRP A 35 -5.15 15.82 11.58
C TRP A 35 -4.51 17.21 11.63
N GLY A 36 -3.81 17.62 10.58
CA GLY A 36 -3.25 18.96 10.44
C GLY A 36 -4.29 20.09 10.34
N GLY A 37 -5.54 19.77 9.98
CA GLY A 37 -6.64 20.74 9.88
C GLY A 37 -7.54 20.84 11.12
N ILE A 38 -7.39 19.94 12.09
CA ILE A 38 -8.27 19.91 13.28
C ILE A 38 -7.89 21.02 14.27
N LYS A 39 -8.91 21.69 14.84
CA LYS A 39 -8.71 22.61 15.95
C LYS A 39 -8.25 21.87 17.19
N HIS A 40 -7.19 22.37 17.82
CA HIS A 40 -6.70 21.81 19.08
C HIS A 40 -7.67 22.05 20.21
N THR A 41 -7.96 20.98 20.96
CA THR A 41 -8.83 21.00 22.13
C THR A 41 -8.12 20.30 23.30
N PRO A 42 -8.57 20.49 24.56
CA PRO A 42 -8.04 19.74 25.69
C PRO A 42 -8.14 18.21 25.54
N LYS A 43 -9.01 17.73 24.64
CA LYS A 43 -9.20 16.30 24.34
C LYS A 43 -8.37 15.81 23.15
N SER A 44 -7.52 16.65 22.54
CA SER A 44 -6.72 16.28 21.36
C SER A 44 -5.78 15.09 21.62
N ILE A 45 -5.25 14.93 22.84
CA ILE A 45 -4.42 13.77 23.20
C ILE A 45 -5.24 12.46 23.16
N ILE A 46 -6.45 12.49 23.72
CA ILE A 46 -7.33 11.31 23.72
C ILE A 46 -7.71 10.96 22.27
N ALA A 47 -8.06 11.95 21.46
CA ALA A 47 -8.33 11.74 20.04
C ALA A 47 -7.11 11.18 19.29
N ALA A 48 -5.90 11.67 19.58
CA ALA A 48 -4.66 11.18 18.97
C ALA A 48 -4.41 9.70 19.30
N LEU A 49 -4.68 9.29 20.53
CA LEU A 49 -4.61 7.89 20.94
C LEU A 49 -5.58 7.02 20.14
N PHE A 50 -6.86 7.38 20.11
CA PHE A 50 -7.87 6.62 19.36
C PHE A 50 -7.55 6.52 17.87
N VAL A 51 -7.17 7.63 17.26
CA VAL A 51 -6.79 7.68 15.84
C VAL A 51 -5.54 6.85 15.58
N SER A 52 -4.51 6.94 16.43
CA SER A 52 -3.30 6.13 16.32
C SER A 52 -3.61 4.64 16.43
N SER A 53 -4.42 4.22 17.41
CA SER A 53 -4.81 2.81 17.57
C SER A 53 -5.61 2.29 16.38
N GLY A 54 -6.53 3.11 15.84
CA GLY A 54 -7.29 2.78 14.64
C GLY A 54 -6.39 2.66 13.41
N PHE A 55 -5.47 3.60 13.24
CA PHE A 55 -4.50 3.60 12.14
C PHE A 55 -3.55 2.41 12.21
N ILE A 56 -3.01 2.07 13.39
CA ILE A 56 -2.17 0.88 13.58
C ILE A 56 -2.93 -0.39 13.19
N SER A 57 -4.19 -0.51 13.62
CA SER A 57 -5.04 -1.66 13.27
C SER A 57 -5.26 -1.77 11.76
N PHE A 58 -5.53 -0.63 11.10
CA PHE A 58 -5.62 -0.55 9.65
C PHE A 58 -4.32 -0.95 8.96
N ALA A 59 -3.18 -0.38 9.38
CA ALA A 59 -1.88 -0.61 8.77
C ALA A 59 -1.47 -2.09 8.84
N VAL A 60 -1.67 -2.74 9.99
CA VAL A 60 -1.39 -4.18 10.16
C VAL A 60 -2.25 -5.03 9.22
N VAL A 61 -3.56 -4.76 9.15
CA VAL A 61 -4.45 -5.54 8.29
C VAL A 61 -4.16 -5.29 6.81
N ASN A 62 -3.82 -4.06 6.42
CA ASN A 62 -3.45 -3.71 5.06
C ASN A 62 -2.16 -4.40 4.62
N ASP A 63 -1.10 -4.35 5.45
CA ASP A 63 0.18 -5.00 5.16
C ASP A 63 0.00 -6.52 5.00
N LEU A 64 -0.77 -7.17 5.89
CA LEU A 64 -1.09 -8.59 5.78
C LEU A 64 -1.86 -8.93 4.49
N ALA A 65 -2.79 -8.08 4.08
CA ALA A 65 -3.54 -8.27 2.84
C ALA A 65 -2.63 -8.11 1.61
N LEU A 66 -1.75 -7.12 1.64
CA LEU A 66 -0.80 -6.82 0.58
C LEU A 66 0.22 -7.96 0.42
N GLU A 67 0.79 -8.45 1.52
CA GLU A 67 1.69 -9.59 1.52
C GLU A 67 1.05 -10.84 0.90
N ARG A 68 -0.21 -11.13 1.25
CA ARG A 68 -0.95 -12.27 0.70
C ARG A 68 -1.20 -12.11 -0.79
N ALA A 69 -1.63 -10.93 -1.24
CA ALA A 69 -1.88 -10.63 -2.64
C ALA A 69 -0.60 -10.75 -3.47
N GLN A 70 0.49 -10.13 -3.00
CA GLN A 70 1.78 -10.13 -3.67
C GLN A 70 2.44 -11.52 -3.68
N THR A 71 2.33 -12.29 -2.59
CA THR A 71 2.81 -13.67 -2.55
C THR A 71 2.09 -14.55 -3.57
N ALA A 72 0.76 -14.42 -3.67
CA ALA A 72 -0.02 -15.14 -4.66
C ALA A 72 0.37 -14.73 -6.09
N GLN A 73 0.48 -13.42 -6.35
CA GLN A 73 0.93 -12.87 -7.63
C GLN A 73 2.29 -13.43 -8.05
N ASN A 74 3.28 -13.43 -7.14
CA ASN A 74 4.63 -13.94 -7.40
C ASN A 74 4.63 -15.42 -7.78
N LYS A 75 3.87 -16.24 -7.05
CA LYS A 75 3.76 -17.68 -7.35
C LYS A 75 3.15 -17.93 -8.72
N VAL A 76 2.11 -17.18 -9.07
CA VAL A 76 1.43 -17.32 -10.37
C VAL A 76 2.35 -16.85 -11.50
N GLN A 77 3.06 -15.75 -11.30
CA GLN A 77 4.06 -15.27 -12.25
C GLN A 77 5.14 -16.32 -12.52
N GLN A 78 5.65 -16.97 -11.47
CA GLN A 78 6.62 -18.06 -11.63
C GLN A 78 6.06 -19.22 -12.47
N VAL A 79 4.81 -19.62 -12.22
CA VAL A 79 4.15 -20.69 -13.00
C VAL A 79 3.96 -20.28 -14.46
N ILE A 80 3.56 -19.03 -14.73
CA ILE A 80 3.39 -18.48 -16.07
C ILE A 80 4.72 -18.48 -16.83
N VAL A 81 5.80 -18.03 -16.19
CA VAL A 81 7.15 -18.02 -16.79
C VAL A 81 7.62 -19.44 -17.09
N GLN A 82 7.46 -20.38 -16.16
CA GLN A 82 7.79 -21.79 -16.38
C GLN A 82 7.01 -22.40 -17.55
N TYR A 83 5.73 -22.05 -17.70
CA TYR A 83 4.91 -22.50 -18.83
C TYR A 83 5.40 -21.93 -20.18
N ALA A 84 5.81 -20.67 -20.20
CA ALA A 84 6.36 -19.98 -21.38
C ALA A 84 7.72 -20.55 -21.84
N ASP A 85 8.47 -21.20 -20.94
CA ASP A 85 9.76 -21.81 -21.25
C ASP A 85 9.64 -23.27 -21.79
N THR A 86 8.43 -23.84 -21.87
CA THR A 86 8.22 -25.19 -22.40
C THR A 86 8.35 -25.26 -23.94
N PRO A 87 8.78 -26.39 -24.53
CA PRO A 87 9.00 -26.50 -25.98
C PRO A 87 7.74 -26.27 -26.84
N ALA A 88 6.54 -26.55 -26.30
CA ALA A 88 5.27 -26.43 -26.99
C ALA A 88 4.75 -24.98 -27.12
N SER A 89 5.25 -24.03 -26.32
CA SER A 89 4.74 -22.64 -26.23
C SER A 89 5.63 -21.59 -26.92
N LYS A 90 6.74 -22.01 -27.55
CA LYS A 90 7.80 -21.12 -28.06
C LYS A 90 7.45 -20.21 -29.25
N LEU A 91 6.36 -20.45 -29.99
CA LEU A 91 6.22 -19.88 -31.34
C LEU A 91 5.28 -18.66 -31.52
N ALA A 92 4.46 -18.27 -30.53
CA ALA A 92 3.60 -17.08 -30.66
C ALA A 92 3.25 -16.39 -29.33
N VAL A 93 3.22 -17.16 -28.25
CA VAL A 93 2.81 -16.72 -26.91
C VAL A 93 3.97 -16.04 -26.16
N ASN A 94 5.21 -16.37 -26.49
CA ASN A 94 6.39 -16.05 -25.71
C ASN A 94 6.73 -14.54 -25.67
N GLU A 95 6.65 -13.85 -26.82
CA GLU A 95 7.09 -12.45 -26.90
C GLU A 95 6.10 -11.48 -26.24
N VAL A 96 4.80 -11.66 -26.50
CA VAL A 96 3.75 -10.88 -25.83
C VAL A 96 3.74 -11.14 -24.33
N LEU A 97 3.84 -12.41 -23.89
CA LEU A 97 3.91 -12.68 -22.45
C LEU A 97 5.16 -12.16 -21.79
N ARG A 98 6.32 -12.28 -22.42
CA ARG A 98 7.53 -11.64 -21.88
C ARG A 98 7.37 -10.13 -21.83
N SER A 99 6.69 -9.50 -22.78
CA SER A 99 6.47 -8.04 -22.75
C SER A 99 5.47 -7.58 -21.69
N VAL A 100 4.46 -8.40 -21.36
CA VAL A 100 3.35 -8.05 -20.46
C VAL A 100 3.57 -8.56 -19.02
N VAL A 101 4.14 -9.75 -18.87
CA VAL A 101 4.55 -10.37 -17.60
C VAL A 101 6.03 -10.07 -17.31
N ASN A 102 6.64 -9.19 -18.12
CA ASN A 102 8.03 -8.77 -17.99
C ASN A 102 8.30 -8.49 -16.50
N PRO A 103 9.37 -9.05 -15.94
CA PRO A 103 9.69 -8.87 -14.54
C PRO A 103 10.17 -7.43 -14.38
N THR A 104 9.24 -6.47 -14.33
CA THR A 104 9.48 -5.29 -13.51
C THR A 104 9.90 -5.88 -12.16
N PRO A 105 11.09 -5.54 -11.64
CA PRO A 105 11.60 -6.18 -10.44
C PRO A 105 10.52 -6.04 -9.38
N VAL A 106 9.86 -7.16 -9.07
CA VAL A 106 8.76 -7.13 -8.12
C VAL A 106 9.42 -6.66 -6.85
N SER A 107 9.04 -5.47 -6.39
CA SER A 107 9.59 -4.89 -5.17
C SER A 107 9.59 -6.00 -4.13
N THR A 108 10.76 -6.34 -3.59
CA THR A 108 10.85 -7.47 -2.66
C THR A 108 9.84 -7.25 -1.54
N LEU A 109 9.24 -8.32 -1.02
CA LEU A 109 8.34 -8.21 0.15
C LEU A 109 9.00 -7.39 1.28
N TRP A 110 10.33 -7.51 1.38
CA TRP A 110 11.16 -6.67 2.26
C TRP A 110 11.09 -5.17 1.95
N SER A 111 11.27 -4.78 0.68
CA SER A 111 11.16 -3.37 0.26
C SER A 111 9.77 -2.79 0.53
N VAL A 112 8.73 -3.59 0.27
CA VAL A 112 7.34 -3.19 0.52
C VAL A 112 7.09 -2.96 2.00
N ARG A 113 7.50 -3.91 2.85
CA ARG A 113 7.39 -3.78 4.31
C ARG A 113 8.15 -2.57 4.86
N TRP A 114 9.34 -2.28 4.33
CA TRP A 114 10.10 -1.10 4.75
C TRP A 114 9.41 0.21 4.38
N PHE A 115 8.89 0.29 3.16
CA PHE A 115 8.13 1.46 2.73
C PHE A 115 6.89 1.64 3.62
N HIS A 116 6.18 0.54 3.91
CA HIS A 116 5.01 0.53 4.79
C HIS A 116 5.38 1.01 6.19
N ALA A 117 6.39 0.41 6.82
CA ALA A 117 6.84 0.79 8.16
C ALA A 117 7.29 2.26 8.24
N PHE A 118 7.97 2.76 7.20
CA PHE A 118 8.38 4.16 7.12
C PHE A 118 7.17 5.11 7.02
N GLY A 119 6.23 4.79 6.14
CA GLY A 119 4.97 5.55 5.99
C GLY A 119 4.18 5.58 7.29
N ASP A 120 3.99 4.42 7.91
CA ASP A 120 3.24 4.26 9.16
C ASP A 120 3.88 5.06 10.30
N THR A 121 5.21 4.96 10.42
CA THR A 121 5.98 5.73 11.40
C THR A 121 5.83 7.24 11.14
N GLY A 122 5.90 7.66 9.87
CA GLY A 122 5.73 9.05 9.48
C GLY A 122 4.36 9.62 9.87
N VAL A 123 3.28 8.85 9.67
CA VAL A 123 1.92 9.24 10.08
C VAL A 123 1.80 9.38 11.59
N LEU A 124 2.29 8.40 12.34
CA LEU A 124 2.26 8.45 13.80
C LEU A 124 3.06 9.65 14.32
N ILE A 125 4.26 9.88 13.78
CA ILE A 125 5.05 11.07 14.11
C ILE A 125 4.26 12.34 13.80
N ALA A 126 3.63 12.45 12.63
CA ALA A 126 2.85 13.62 12.26
C ALA A 126 1.68 13.87 13.22
N ILE A 127 0.91 12.82 13.56
CA ILE A 127 -0.21 12.91 14.52
C ILE A 127 0.30 13.44 15.86
N TRP A 128 1.34 12.83 16.43
CA TRP A 128 1.84 13.20 17.74
C TRP A 128 2.53 14.56 17.75
N TRP A 129 3.31 14.87 16.72
CA TRP A 129 3.94 16.18 16.55
C TRP A 129 2.90 17.30 16.51
N LEU A 130 1.89 17.16 15.66
CA LEU A 130 0.82 18.16 15.54
C LEU A 130 0.03 18.27 16.86
N THR A 131 -0.22 17.14 17.54
CA THR A 131 -0.93 17.12 18.83
C THR A 131 -0.19 17.87 19.93
N LEU A 132 1.12 17.65 20.05
CA LEU A 132 1.96 18.21 21.12
C LEU A 132 2.44 19.63 20.80
N TYR A 133 2.59 19.96 19.51
CA TYR A 133 3.11 21.23 19.02
C TYR A 133 2.12 21.85 18.02
N PRO A 134 0.94 22.28 18.50
CA PRO A 134 -0.08 22.86 17.64
C PRO A 134 0.42 24.12 16.94
N PRO A 135 0.13 24.33 15.64
CA PRO A 135 0.45 25.57 14.95
C PRO A 135 -0.16 26.76 15.70
N ARG A 136 0.64 27.80 15.96
CA ARG A 136 0.12 29.03 16.58
C ARG A 136 -0.85 29.68 15.60
N VAL A 137 -2.12 29.71 15.96
CA VAL A 137 -3.10 30.53 15.23
C VAL A 137 -2.79 31.97 15.57
N SER A 138 -2.20 32.71 14.63
CA SER A 138 -2.05 34.16 14.75
C SER A 138 -3.44 34.78 14.83
N THR A 139 -3.84 35.20 16.03
CA THR A 139 -5.00 36.08 16.19
C THR A 139 -4.60 37.45 15.62
N ALA A 140 -4.73 37.60 14.30
CA ALA A 140 -4.73 38.93 13.71
C ALA A 140 -5.90 39.69 14.33
N HIS A 141 -5.60 40.59 15.26
CA HIS A 141 -6.54 41.60 15.72
C HIS A 141 -6.96 42.41 14.49
N HIS A 142 -8.16 42.15 13.98
CA HIS A 142 -8.81 43.07 13.06
C HIS A 142 -9.18 44.33 13.85
N PRO A 143 -8.74 45.52 13.38
CA PRO A 143 -9.02 46.80 14.03
C PRO A 143 -10.51 47.19 13.96
#